data_AF-A0A971AVS1-F1
#
_entry.id   AF-A0A971AVS1-F1
#
_cell.length_a   1.000
_cell.length_b   1.000
_cell.length_c   1.000
_cell.angle_alpha   90.00
_cell.angle_beta   90.00
_cell.angle_gamma   90.00
#
_symmetry.space_group_name_H-M   'P 1'
#
loop_
_entity.id
_entity.type
_entity.pdbx_description
1 polymer ?
#
loop_
_entity_poly.entity_id
_entity_poly.type
_entity_poly.pdbx_seq_one_letter_code
_entity_poly.pdbx_strand_id
1 'polypeptide(L)'
;MTLPDVGAPAAALAGLRELAMGDKASALLLAAQGDCRAELARRGDAPELIWVRAGQASPVAWADGADGWAMAQLELGSGDWLVSVSAAYPQATGWDAERLAAAVRRWIETGTDATQLADCLIRTGQRLAQSLRSSLADAALWAARLRPLLSATVWTGPPSDPTQDRALLEALLAEPGTRIICGDTTAQIAARLLGRELVIDQRELAQAEVPPSAQLEGVHLVTEGLITLRHAAEWLRGARTVRDLPRNVDASTRLARHLMAVDEVRFLVGAAVNPAQVDGEAGGAPQRLAAVDELVAGLRALGKVVLVQRY
;
A
#
# COMPACT_ATOMS: atom_id res chain seq x y z
N MET A 1 -14.63 21.53 10.81
CA MET A 1 -16.03 21.21 11.10
C MET A 1 -15.98 19.96 11.96
N THR A 2 -16.37 20.04 13.23
CA THR A 2 -16.29 18.92 14.19
C THR A 2 -17.28 17.83 13.78
N LEU A 3 -16.80 16.59 13.69
CA LEU A 3 -17.63 15.41 13.45
C LEU A 3 -18.70 15.30 14.55
N PRO A 4 -19.91 14.80 14.25
CA PRO A 4 -20.85 14.42 15.29
C PRO A 4 -20.18 13.39 16.21
N ASP A 5 -20.44 13.47 17.51
CA ASP A 5 -19.93 12.53 18.50
C ASP A 5 -20.57 11.16 18.23
N VAL A 6 -19.83 10.28 17.54
CA VAL A 6 -20.29 8.93 17.15
C VAL A 6 -20.27 7.95 18.33
N GLY A 7 -20.01 8.42 19.56
CA GLY A 7 -20.03 7.58 20.77
C GLY A 7 -18.94 6.50 20.83
N ALA A 8 -17.97 6.51 19.92
CA ALA A 8 -16.88 5.55 19.87
C ALA A 8 -15.65 6.07 20.65
N PRO A 9 -15.00 5.24 21.50
CA PRO A 9 -13.84 5.65 22.28
C PRO A 9 -12.69 6.08 21.35
N ALA A 10 -11.93 7.10 21.76
CA ALA A 10 -10.89 7.76 20.95
C ALA A 10 -9.81 6.83 20.33
N ALA A 11 -9.63 5.61 20.85
CA ALA A 11 -8.75 4.60 20.28
C ALA A 11 -9.32 3.92 19.01
N ALA A 12 -10.65 3.88 18.82
CA ALA A 12 -11.31 3.38 17.61
C ALA A 12 -11.22 4.35 16.43
N LEU A 13 -10.82 5.61 16.68
CA LEU A 13 -10.69 6.68 15.69
C LEU A 13 -9.38 6.62 14.88
N ALA A 14 -8.43 5.75 15.24
CA ALA A 14 -7.10 5.69 14.61
C ALA A 14 -7.11 5.13 13.16
N GLY A 15 -8.20 4.50 12.73
CA GLY A 15 -8.40 3.99 11.36
C GLY A 15 -9.25 4.90 10.47
N LEU A 16 -9.72 6.03 10.97
CA LEU A 16 -10.58 6.94 10.23
C LEU A 16 -9.79 7.62 9.10
N ARG A 17 -10.13 7.29 7.85
CA ARG A 17 -9.81 8.14 6.70
C ARG A 17 -11.07 8.87 6.29
N GLU A 18 -11.07 10.19 6.46
CA GLU A 18 -12.03 11.06 5.79
C GLU A 18 -11.75 10.99 4.28
N LEU A 19 -12.61 10.31 3.53
CA LEU A 19 -12.58 10.33 2.07
C LEU A 19 -13.43 11.50 1.57
N ALA A 20 -12.95 12.74 1.78
CA ALA A 20 -13.64 13.93 1.30
C ALA A 20 -13.47 14.09 -0.23
N MET A 21 -14.57 14.31 -0.94
CA MET A 21 -14.56 14.68 -2.36
C MET A 21 -14.79 16.20 -2.51
N GLY A 22 -13.72 16.98 -2.32
CA GLY A 22 -13.74 18.44 -2.53
C GLY A 22 -14.65 19.22 -1.57
N ASP A 23 -15.11 20.41 -2.00
CA ASP A 23 -15.88 21.36 -1.19
C ASP A 23 -17.33 20.92 -0.90
N LYS A 24 -17.79 19.81 -1.50
CA LYS A 24 -19.10 19.20 -1.27
C LYS A 24 -18.91 17.94 -0.42
N ALA A 25 -18.76 18.17 0.89
CA ALA A 25 -18.39 17.18 1.88
C ALA A 25 -19.26 15.91 1.83
N SER A 26 -18.63 14.83 1.38
CA SER A 26 -19.14 13.46 1.48
C SER A 26 -18.23 12.73 2.44
N ALA A 27 -18.48 12.83 3.75
CA ALA A 27 -17.62 12.20 4.74
C ALA A 27 -17.99 10.73 4.90
N LEU A 28 -17.41 9.85 4.08
CA LEU A 28 -17.42 8.42 4.38
C LEU A 28 -16.51 8.19 5.58
N LEU A 29 -17.12 8.12 6.76
CA LEU A 29 -16.47 7.57 7.93
C LEU A 29 -16.42 6.05 7.76
N LEU A 30 -15.30 5.41 8.07
CA LEU A 30 -15.22 3.96 8.13
C LEU A 30 -14.57 3.60 9.47
N ALA A 31 -15.41 3.51 10.51
CA ALA A 31 -14.97 3.03 11.81
C ALA A 31 -15.00 1.49 11.79
N ALA A 32 -13.92 0.86 11.31
CA ALA A 32 -13.73 -0.58 11.41
C ALA A 32 -13.43 -0.95 12.87
N GLN A 33 -14.46 -1.29 13.65
CA GLN A 33 -14.26 -2.02 14.90
C GLN A 33 -13.84 -3.45 14.55
N GLY A 34 -13.10 -4.13 15.44
CA GLY A 34 -12.36 -5.40 15.19
C GLY A 34 -13.11 -6.57 14.52
N ASP A 35 -14.40 -6.40 14.22
CA ASP A 35 -15.31 -7.34 13.55
C ASP A 35 -15.74 -6.89 12.13
N CYS A 36 -14.98 -5.99 11.48
CA CYS A 36 -15.24 -5.49 10.13
C CYS A 36 -16.59 -4.74 9.94
N ARG A 37 -17.19 -4.22 11.01
CA ARG A 37 -18.34 -3.30 10.94
C ARG A 37 -17.86 -1.93 10.47
N ALA A 38 -18.57 -1.31 9.53
CA ALA A 38 -18.33 0.04 9.07
C ALA A 38 -19.57 0.91 9.27
N GLU A 39 -19.37 2.04 9.92
CA GLU A 39 -20.39 3.08 10.09
C GLU A 39 -20.13 4.20 9.11
N LEU A 40 -21.05 4.37 8.17
CA LEU A 40 -20.96 5.33 7.09
C LEU A 40 -21.90 6.50 7.37
N ALA A 41 -21.46 7.69 7.00
CA ALA A 41 -22.26 8.91 7.08
C ALA A 41 -22.26 9.61 5.72
N ARG A 42 -23.36 10.29 5.39
CA ARG A 42 -23.44 11.18 4.24
C ARG A 42 -24.34 12.36 4.54
N ARG A 43 -24.18 13.47 3.83
CA ARG A 43 -25.02 14.66 3.98
C ARG A 43 -25.22 15.33 2.63
N GLY A 44 -26.40 15.93 2.41
CA GLY A 44 -26.68 16.71 1.21
C GLY A 44 -26.71 15.87 -0.08
N ASP A 45 -26.06 16.37 -1.14
CA ASP A 45 -25.95 15.75 -2.47
C ASP A 45 -24.79 14.73 -2.58
N ALA A 46 -24.36 14.18 -1.44
CA ALA A 46 -23.30 13.20 -1.38
C ALA A 46 -23.54 12.04 -2.36
N PRO A 47 -22.48 11.58 -3.04
CA PRO A 47 -22.53 10.54 -4.06
C PRO A 47 -23.21 9.26 -3.54
N GLU A 48 -23.89 8.55 -4.44
CA GLU A 48 -24.32 7.19 -4.12
C GLU A 48 -23.11 6.30 -3.86
N LEU A 49 -23.28 5.39 -2.90
CA LEU A 49 -22.30 4.38 -2.56
C LEU A 49 -22.80 3.03 -3.04
N ILE A 50 -22.00 2.38 -3.88
CA ILE A 50 -22.21 1.03 -4.37
C ILE A 50 -21.37 0.10 -3.52
N TRP A 51 -22.02 -0.85 -2.87
CA TRP A 51 -21.37 -1.96 -2.20
C TRP A 51 -21.39 -3.19 -3.10
N VAL A 52 -20.21 -3.78 -3.30
CA VAL A 52 -20.07 -5.03 -4.06
C VAL A 52 -19.61 -6.13 -3.13
N ARG A 53 -20.42 -7.20 -3.03
CA ARG A 53 -20.14 -8.38 -2.23
C ARG A 53 -20.50 -9.64 -3.01
N ALA A 54 -19.60 -10.62 -3.01
CA ALA A 54 -19.80 -11.91 -3.68
C ALA A 54 -20.30 -11.78 -5.14
N GLY A 55 -19.77 -10.78 -5.88
CA GLY A 55 -20.15 -10.52 -7.27
C GLY A 55 -21.50 -9.81 -7.45
N GLN A 56 -22.23 -9.48 -6.39
CA GLN A 56 -23.44 -8.66 -6.44
C GLN A 56 -23.10 -7.21 -6.09
N ALA A 57 -23.63 -6.26 -6.85
CA ALA A 57 -23.47 -4.83 -6.61
C ALA A 57 -24.83 -4.22 -6.30
N SER A 58 -24.92 -3.53 -5.16
CA SER A 58 -26.15 -2.90 -4.69
C SER A 58 -25.85 -1.51 -4.12
N PRO A 59 -26.74 -0.52 -4.32
CA PRO A 59 -26.68 0.73 -3.56
C PRO A 59 -26.75 0.45 -2.05
N VAL A 60 -26.01 1.22 -1.26
CA VAL A 60 -26.12 1.18 0.19
C VAL A 60 -27.42 1.83 0.62
N ALA A 61 -28.17 1.15 1.49
CA ALA A 61 -29.37 1.69 2.11
C ALA A 61 -28.98 2.64 3.25
N TRP A 62 -29.60 3.82 3.29
CA TRP A 62 -29.32 4.86 4.26
C TRP A 62 -30.53 5.12 5.15
N ALA A 63 -30.29 5.32 6.43
CA ALA A 63 -31.28 5.77 7.40
C ALA A 63 -31.10 7.26 7.69
N ASP A 64 -32.19 7.96 7.98
CA ASP A 64 -32.14 9.36 8.38
C ASP A 64 -31.42 9.51 9.73
N GLY A 65 -30.48 10.44 9.80
CA GLY A 65 -29.73 10.83 11.00
C GLY A 65 -30.04 12.26 11.43
N ALA A 66 -29.35 12.72 12.48
CA ALA A 66 -29.50 14.08 13.00
C ALA A 66 -28.78 15.12 12.10
N ASP A 67 -29.19 16.38 12.19
CA ASP A 67 -28.52 17.54 11.55
C ASP A 67 -28.28 17.39 10.03
N GLY A 68 -29.22 16.75 9.33
CA GLY A 68 -29.19 16.53 7.88
C GLY A 68 -28.27 15.41 7.43
N TRP A 69 -27.69 14.65 8.36
CA TRP A 69 -26.93 13.45 8.04
C TRP A 69 -27.84 12.27 7.73
N ALA A 70 -27.37 11.38 6.89
CA ALA A 70 -27.90 10.04 6.69
C ALA A 70 -26.80 9.02 7.02
N MET A 71 -27.17 7.95 7.70
CA MET A 71 -26.25 6.96 8.26
C MET A 71 -26.49 5.58 7.65
N ALA A 72 -25.44 4.77 7.51
CA ALA A 72 -25.56 3.37 7.15
C ALA A 72 -24.56 2.53 7.95
N GLN A 73 -24.97 1.32 8.31
CA GLN A 73 -24.10 0.35 8.96
C GLN A 73 -23.95 -0.85 8.03
N LEU A 74 -22.71 -1.21 7.73
CA LEU A 74 -22.37 -2.36 6.91
C LEU A 74 -21.48 -3.31 7.70
N GLU A 75 -21.82 -4.59 7.71
CA GLU A 75 -20.88 -5.63 8.13
C GLU A 75 -20.05 -6.02 6.92
N LEU A 76 -18.86 -5.46 6.81
CA LEU A 76 -17.97 -5.65 5.68
C LEU A 76 -17.13 -6.92 5.84
N GLY A 77 -16.65 -7.44 4.72
CA GLY A 77 -15.88 -8.69 4.67
C GLY A 77 -14.69 -8.57 3.73
N SER A 78 -13.74 -9.49 3.88
CA SER A 78 -12.64 -9.61 2.92
C SER A 78 -13.18 -9.87 1.51
N GLY A 79 -12.71 -9.09 0.54
CA GLY A 79 -13.14 -9.16 -0.85
C GLY A 79 -14.27 -8.20 -1.20
N ASP A 80 -14.90 -7.54 -0.22
CA ASP A 80 -15.90 -6.51 -0.49
C ASP A 80 -15.28 -5.28 -1.17
N TRP A 81 -16.09 -4.59 -1.96
CA TRP A 81 -15.74 -3.31 -2.55
C TRP A 81 -16.76 -2.24 -2.21
N LEU A 82 -16.25 -1.04 -2.04
CA LEU A 82 -17.04 0.17 -1.92
C LEU A 82 -16.63 1.11 -3.05
N VAL A 83 -17.59 1.56 -3.85
CA VAL A 83 -17.35 2.46 -4.99
C VAL A 83 -18.36 3.59 -4.92
N SER A 84 -17.89 4.82 -5.08
CA SER A 84 -18.76 5.99 -5.04
C SER A 84 -18.41 6.95 -6.15
N VAL A 85 -19.44 7.53 -6.77
CA VAL A 85 -19.30 8.54 -7.82
C VAL A 85 -20.23 9.71 -7.53
N SER A 86 -19.75 10.94 -7.68
CA SER A 86 -20.59 12.14 -7.56
C SER A 86 -21.68 12.15 -8.61
N ALA A 87 -22.78 12.86 -8.33
CA ALA A 87 -23.91 12.98 -9.26
C ALA A 87 -23.51 13.53 -10.64
N ALA A 88 -22.41 14.30 -10.71
CA ALA A 88 -21.85 14.79 -11.96
C ALA A 88 -21.38 13.66 -12.91
N TYR A 89 -20.97 12.49 -12.38
CA TYR A 89 -20.51 11.38 -13.21
C TYR A 89 -21.68 10.74 -14.02
N PRO A 90 -22.80 10.29 -13.42
CA PRO A 90 -23.99 9.88 -14.15
C PRO A 90 -24.50 10.94 -15.14
N GLN A 91 -24.54 12.21 -14.73
CA GLN A 91 -24.99 13.32 -15.59
C GLN A 91 -24.12 13.49 -16.83
N ALA A 92 -22.80 13.38 -16.68
CA ALA A 92 -21.87 13.49 -17.79
C ALA A 92 -21.91 12.25 -18.70
N THR A 93 -22.06 11.05 -18.13
CA THR A 93 -21.92 9.78 -18.86
C THR A 93 -23.23 9.22 -19.40
N GLY A 94 -24.38 9.71 -18.93
CA GLY A 94 -25.70 9.14 -19.21
C GLY A 94 -25.89 7.74 -18.63
N TRP A 95 -25.06 7.32 -17.68
CA TRP A 95 -25.21 6.04 -16.99
C TRP A 95 -26.18 6.17 -15.83
N ASP A 96 -27.09 5.19 -15.72
CA ASP A 96 -27.86 4.95 -14.52
C ASP A 96 -27.07 4.07 -13.52
N ALA A 97 -27.64 3.88 -12.33
CA ALA A 97 -27.03 3.06 -11.28
C ALA A 97 -26.81 1.60 -11.71
N GLU A 98 -27.71 1.04 -12.52
CA GLU A 98 -27.61 -0.35 -12.99
C GLU A 98 -26.42 -0.54 -13.94
N ARG A 99 -26.22 0.36 -14.90
CA ARG A 99 -25.08 0.33 -15.82
C ARG A 99 -23.76 0.53 -15.10
N LEU A 100 -23.72 1.45 -14.14
CA LEU A 100 -22.54 1.68 -13.32
C LEU A 100 -22.19 0.44 -12.49
N ALA A 101 -23.18 -0.14 -11.80
CA ALA A 101 -22.99 -1.37 -11.02
C ALA A 101 -22.52 -2.54 -11.90
N ALA A 102 -23.10 -2.72 -13.08
CA ALA A 102 -22.67 -3.75 -14.04
C ALA A 102 -21.22 -3.54 -14.52
N ALA A 103 -20.83 -2.30 -14.82
CA ALA A 103 -19.47 -1.98 -15.24
C ALA A 103 -18.45 -2.25 -14.13
N VAL A 104 -18.75 -1.82 -12.89
CA VAL A 104 -17.93 -2.06 -11.70
C VAL A 104 -17.73 -3.56 -11.48
N ARG A 105 -18.81 -4.34 -11.49
CA ARG A 105 -18.75 -5.81 -11.33
C ARG A 105 -17.82 -6.44 -12.35
N ARG A 106 -18.03 -6.15 -13.64
CA ARG A 106 -17.25 -6.74 -14.73
C ARG A 106 -15.75 -6.44 -14.59
N TRP A 107 -15.38 -5.24 -14.15
CA TRP A 107 -13.97 -4.91 -13.96
C TRP A 107 -13.36 -5.54 -12.71
N ILE A 108 -14.11 -5.64 -11.61
CA ILE A 108 -13.67 -6.37 -10.41
C ILE A 108 -13.39 -7.84 -10.76
N GLU A 109 -14.25 -8.47 -11.57
CA GLU A 109 -14.08 -9.86 -12.03
C GLU A 109 -12.79 -10.09 -12.83
N THR A 110 -12.22 -9.06 -13.45
CA THR A 110 -10.91 -9.17 -14.13
C THR A 110 -9.70 -9.22 -13.20
N GLY A 111 -9.91 -9.15 -11.87
CA GLY A 111 -8.81 -9.16 -10.90
C GLY A 111 -8.12 -7.80 -10.74
N THR A 112 -8.81 -6.71 -11.07
CA THR A 112 -8.29 -5.34 -10.89
C THR A 112 -8.09 -4.98 -9.41
N ASP A 113 -7.19 -4.03 -9.16
CA ASP A 113 -7.10 -3.34 -7.88
C ASP A 113 -7.96 -2.06 -7.84
N ALA A 114 -8.07 -1.42 -6.67
CA ALA A 114 -8.89 -0.22 -6.47
C ALA A 114 -8.51 0.95 -7.38
N THR A 115 -7.22 1.17 -7.57
CA THR A 115 -6.70 2.22 -8.47
C THR A 115 -7.07 1.92 -9.92
N GLN A 116 -6.89 0.67 -10.36
CA GLN A 116 -7.23 0.23 -11.71
C GLN A 116 -8.73 0.33 -11.99
N LEU A 117 -9.57 0.01 -11.01
CA LEU A 117 -11.02 0.18 -11.12
C LEU A 117 -11.38 1.65 -11.30
N ALA A 118 -10.82 2.55 -10.47
CA ALA A 118 -11.06 3.98 -10.57
C ALA A 118 -10.61 4.52 -11.94
N ASP A 119 -9.43 4.13 -12.39
CA ASP A 119 -8.88 4.45 -13.71
C ASP A 119 -9.78 3.98 -14.87
N CYS A 120 -10.33 2.78 -14.77
CA CYS A 120 -11.28 2.23 -15.76
C CYS A 120 -12.57 3.05 -15.82
N LEU A 121 -13.09 3.47 -14.66
CA LEU A 121 -14.24 4.36 -14.55
C LEU A 121 -13.94 5.74 -15.16
N ILE A 122 -12.79 6.34 -14.85
CA ILE A 122 -12.38 7.65 -15.39
C ILE A 122 -12.27 7.58 -16.91
N ARG A 123 -11.48 6.65 -17.46
CA ARG A 123 -11.27 6.53 -18.91
C ARG A 123 -12.57 6.23 -19.66
N THR A 124 -13.44 5.41 -19.08
CA THR A 124 -14.72 5.09 -19.71
C THR A 124 -15.65 6.29 -19.66
N GLY A 125 -15.74 6.97 -18.52
CA GLY A 125 -16.54 8.16 -18.37
C GLY A 125 -16.09 9.29 -19.29
N GLN A 126 -14.78 9.49 -19.48
CA GLN A 126 -14.23 10.49 -20.42
C GLN A 126 -14.68 10.22 -21.86
N ARG A 127 -14.62 8.96 -22.30
CA ARG A 127 -15.08 8.56 -23.65
C ARG A 127 -16.58 8.81 -23.84
N LEU A 128 -17.37 8.49 -22.83
CA LEU A 128 -18.83 8.69 -22.87
C LEU A 128 -19.19 10.17 -22.85
N ALA A 129 -18.56 10.94 -21.96
CA ALA A 129 -18.76 12.38 -21.86
C ALA A 129 -18.44 13.08 -23.18
N GLN A 130 -17.32 12.70 -23.82
CA GLN A 130 -16.98 13.18 -25.16
C GLN A 130 -18.07 12.86 -26.19
N SER A 131 -18.60 11.63 -26.19
CA SER A 131 -19.67 11.22 -27.13
C SER A 131 -20.97 11.99 -26.92
N LEU A 132 -21.27 12.36 -25.67
CA LEU A 132 -22.47 13.12 -25.27
C LEU A 132 -22.24 14.64 -25.30
N ARG A 133 -21.04 15.11 -25.65
CA ARG A 133 -20.64 16.52 -25.59
C ARG A 133 -20.81 17.15 -24.20
N SER A 134 -20.54 16.35 -23.16
CA SER A 134 -20.54 16.75 -21.75
C SER A 134 -19.11 16.72 -21.17
N SER A 135 -18.96 16.93 -19.86
CA SER A 135 -17.66 17.00 -19.18
C SER A 135 -17.65 16.26 -17.84
N LEU A 136 -16.51 15.67 -17.49
CA LEU A 136 -16.25 15.08 -16.16
C LEU A 136 -15.52 16.02 -15.20
N ALA A 137 -15.37 17.31 -15.54
CA ALA A 137 -14.59 18.24 -14.72
C ALA A 137 -15.05 18.32 -13.25
N ASP A 138 -16.36 18.20 -13.02
CA ASP A 138 -16.97 18.25 -11.68
C ASP A 138 -17.23 16.84 -11.10
N ALA A 139 -16.79 15.78 -11.79
CA ALA A 139 -16.97 14.41 -11.34
C ALA A 139 -15.89 14.02 -10.33
N ALA A 140 -16.32 13.44 -9.22
CA ALA A 140 -15.45 12.86 -8.22
C ALA A 140 -15.81 11.38 -8.02
N LEU A 141 -14.79 10.57 -7.75
CA LEU A 141 -14.87 9.12 -7.73
C LEU A 141 -13.87 8.60 -6.71
N TRP A 142 -14.26 7.57 -5.97
CA TRP A 142 -13.33 6.73 -5.25
C TRP A 142 -13.77 5.27 -5.27
N ALA A 143 -12.80 4.38 -5.11
CA ALA A 143 -13.01 2.95 -4.96
C ALA A 143 -12.14 2.44 -3.82
N ALA A 144 -12.68 1.54 -3.00
CA ALA A 144 -11.97 0.83 -1.96
C ALA A 144 -12.27 -0.66 -2.06
N ARG A 145 -11.25 -1.47 -1.77
CA ARG A 145 -11.37 -2.93 -1.65
C ARG A 145 -10.94 -3.32 -0.27
N LEU A 146 -11.76 -4.12 0.41
CA LEU A 146 -11.45 -4.63 1.73
C LEU A 146 -10.69 -5.94 1.60
N ARG A 147 -9.55 -6.01 2.27
CA ARG A 147 -8.66 -7.17 2.25
C ARG A 147 -7.82 -7.19 3.53
N PRO A 148 -7.27 -8.35 3.93
CA PRO A 148 -6.27 -8.40 4.98
C PRO A 148 -5.10 -7.47 4.64
N LEU A 149 -4.59 -6.78 5.65
CA LEU A 149 -3.37 -5.99 5.52
C LEU A 149 -2.23 -6.93 5.11
N LEU A 150 -1.52 -6.53 4.05
CA LEU A 150 -0.27 -7.17 3.68
C LEU A 150 0.88 -6.38 4.31
N SER A 151 1.83 -7.09 4.91
CA SER A 151 2.99 -6.51 5.57
C SER A 151 4.29 -7.03 4.96
N ALA A 152 5.35 -6.22 5.08
CA ALA A 152 6.72 -6.66 4.86
C ALA A 152 7.63 -6.16 5.98
N THR A 153 8.59 -7.00 6.37
CA THR A 153 9.69 -6.60 7.24
C THR A 153 11.01 -6.66 6.46
N VAL A 154 11.74 -5.54 6.47
CA VAL A 154 13.05 -5.37 5.84
C VAL A 154 14.11 -5.24 6.93
N TRP A 155 15.02 -6.20 7.01
CA TRP A 155 16.21 -6.10 7.84
C TRP A 155 17.39 -5.61 7.00
N THR A 156 17.93 -4.44 7.34
CA THR A 156 19.08 -3.87 6.65
C THR A 156 20.18 -3.40 7.60
N GLY A 157 21.37 -3.97 7.40
CA GLY A 157 22.53 -3.77 8.26
C GLY A 157 22.44 -4.57 9.57
N PRO A 158 23.58 -5.08 10.09
CA PRO A 158 23.61 -5.67 11.42
C PRO A 158 23.46 -4.61 12.52
N PRO A 159 22.92 -5.00 13.69
CA PRO A 159 22.82 -4.11 14.85
C PRO A 159 24.22 -3.68 15.31
N SER A 160 24.32 -2.51 15.95
CA SER A 160 25.60 -2.04 16.51
C SER A 160 26.16 -2.96 17.59
N ASP A 161 25.28 -3.63 18.33
CA ASP A 161 25.58 -4.66 19.31
C ASP A 161 25.21 -6.06 18.78
N PRO A 162 26.21 -6.93 18.51
CA PRO A 162 25.98 -8.29 18.00
C PRO A 162 25.14 -9.18 18.90
N THR A 163 24.98 -8.86 20.20
CA THR A 163 24.09 -9.63 21.09
C THR A 163 22.61 -9.55 20.65
N GLN A 164 22.27 -8.53 19.84
CA GLN A 164 20.92 -8.33 19.32
C GLN A 164 20.66 -9.09 18.00
N ASP A 165 21.68 -9.73 17.39
CA ASP A 165 21.54 -10.44 16.12
C ASP A 165 20.37 -11.46 16.14
N ARG A 166 20.25 -12.22 17.23
CA ARG A 166 19.17 -13.21 17.40
C ARG A 166 17.81 -12.54 17.49
N ALA A 167 17.69 -11.45 18.25
CA ALA A 167 16.43 -10.74 18.43
C ALA A 167 15.93 -10.10 17.12
N LEU A 168 16.84 -9.54 16.30
CA LEU A 168 16.47 -8.98 14.99
C LEU A 168 16.05 -10.08 14.01
N LEU A 169 16.73 -11.23 14.03
CA LEU A 169 16.30 -12.38 13.23
C LEU A 169 14.91 -12.87 13.65
N GLU A 170 14.65 -12.99 14.96
CA GLU A 170 13.34 -13.39 15.47
C GLU A 170 12.25 -12.38 15.07
N ALA A 171 12.54 -11.08 15.14
CA ALA A 171 11.63 -10.04 14.67
C ALA A 171 11.34 -10.15 13.16
N LEU A 172 12.36 -10.46 12.33
CA LEU A 172 12.17 -10.72 10.91
C LEU A 172 11.34 -11.98 10.65
N LEU A 173 11.54 -13.06 11.41
CA LEU A 173 10.82 -14.31 11.23
C LEU A 173 9.38 -14.25 11.77
N ALA A 174 9.11 -13.38 12.73
CA ALA A 174 7.77 -13.12 13.26
C ALA A 174 6.87 -12.42 12.24
N GLU A 175 7.43 -11.81 11.18
CA GLU A 175 6.68 -11.24 10.07
C GLU A 175 5.83 -12.32 9.37
N PRO A 176 4.49 -12.18 9.36
CA PRO A 176 3.58 -13.11 8.68
C PRO A 176 3.55 -12.90 7.17
N GLY A 177 3.90 -11.70 6.69
CA GLY A 177 3.97 -11.33 5.28
C GLY A 177 5.36 -11.54 4.70
N THR A 178 5.85 -10.52 3.98
CA THR A 178 7.11 -10.64 3.21
C THR A 178 8.33 -10.35 4.09
N ARG A 179 9.29 -11.27 4.09
CA ARG A 179 10.56 -11.16 4.84
C ARG A 179 11.70 -10.82 3.90
N ILE A 180 12.39 -9.71 4.14
CA ILE A 180 13.42 -9.20 3.25
C ILE A 180 14.68 -8.89 4.05
N ILE A 181 15.84 -9.29 3.52
CA ILE A 181 17.16 -8.88 4.03
C ILE A 181 17.89 -8.08 2.96
N CYS A 182 18.37 -6.89 3.32
CA CYS A 182 19.19 -6.04 2.45
C CYS A 182 20.53 -5.77 3.14
N GLY A 183 21.57 -6.52 2.79
CA GLY A 183 22.88 -6.42 3.43
C GLY A 183 23.64 -7.75 3.43
N ASP A 184 24.81 -7.83 2.80
CA ASP A 184 25.62 -9.06 2.78
C ASP A 184 25.97 -9.57 4.19
N THR A 185 26.51 -8.71 5.05
CA THR A 185 26.84 -9.08 6.44
C THR A 185 25.58 -9.52 7.21
N THR A 186 24.47 -8.83 6.98
CA THR A 186 23.17 -9.14 7.61
C THR A 186 22.67 -10.52 7.17
N ALA A 187 22.78 -10.83 5.88
CA ALA A 187 22.39 -12.11 5.32
C ALA A 187 23.27 -13.25 5.86
N GLN A 188 24.58 -13.04 5.98
CA GLN A 188 25.50 -14.01 6.56
C GLN A 188 25.19 -14.30 8.04
N ILE A 189 24.85 -13.27 8.82
CA ILE A 189 24.41 -13.43 10.21
C ILE A 189 23.12 -14.25 10.29
N ALA A 190 22.12 -13.90 9.49
CA ALA A 190 20.86 -14.64 9.44
C ALA A 190 21.08 -16.11 9.04
N ALA A 191 21.87 -16.37 7.99
CA ALA A 191 22.21 -17.70 7.52
C ALA A 191 22.89 -18.55 8.61
N ARG A 192 23.89 -17.98 9.30
CA ARG A 192 24.58 -18.62 10.43
C ARG A 192 23.63 -18.97 11.56
N LEU A 193 22.74 -18.05 11.94
CA LEU A 193 21.81 -18.23 13.06
C LEU A 193 20.68 -19.22 12.75
N LEU A 194 20.28 -19.32 11.48
CA LEU A 194 19.31 -20.28 10.97
C LEU A 194 19.92 -21.67 10.70
N GLY A 195 21.25 -21.76 10.59
CA GLY A 195 21.93 -22.98 10.15
C GLY A 195 21.60 -23.33 8.69
N ARG A 196 21.44 -22.32 7.83
CA ARG A 196 21.05 -22.47 6.41
C ARG A 196 22.09 -21.86 5.49
N GLU A 197 22.18 -22.39 4.28
CA GLU A 197 23.10 -21.88 3.26
C GLU A 197 22.51 -20.64 2.56
N LEU A 198 23.38 -19.68 2.26
CA LEU A 198 23.06 -18.52 1.43
C LEU A 198 23.49 -18.80 -0.02
N VAL A 199 22.52 -18.89 -0.94
CA VAL A 199 22.77 -19.26 -2.34
C VAL A 199 22.60 -18.05 -3.25
N ILE A 200 23.67 -17.61 -3.91
CA ILE A 200 23.64 -16.45 -4.82
C ILE A 200 22.89 -16.82 -6.11
N ASP A 201 22.03 -15.92 -6.61
CA ASP A 201 21.34 -16.10 -7.88
C ASP A 201 22.28 -15.82 -9.05
N GLN A 202 22.82 -16.90 -9.63
CA GLN A 202 23.75 -16.83 -10.75
C GLN A 202 23.14 -16.24 -12.04
N ARG A 203 21.81 -16.18 -12.16
CA ARG A 203 21.16 -15.61 -13.36
C ARG A 203 21.24 -14.08 -13.39
N GLU A 204 21.34 -13.47 -12.21
CA GLU A 204 21.45 -12.02 -12.05
C GLU A 204 22.90 -11.52 -12.22
N LEU A 205 23.90 -12.40 -12.18
CA LEU A 205 25.32 -12.04 -12.37
C LEU A 205 25.63 -11.36 -13.72
N ALA A 206 24.81 -11.61 -14.74
CA ALA A 206 24.97 -11.00 -16.06
C ALA A 206 24.48 -9.53 -16.13
N GLN A 207 23.81 -9.03 -15.09
CA GLN A 207 23.29 -7.66 -15.01
C GLN A 207 24.29 -6.78 -14.25
N ALA A 208 24.99 -5.90 -14.96
CA ALA A 208 26.21 -5.24 -14.46
C ALA A 208 26.00 -4.03 -13.52
N GLU A 209 24.76 -3.59 -13.26
CA GLU A 209 24.50 -2.38 -12.44
C GLU A 209 24.06 -2.67 -11.00
N VAL A 210 23.36 -3.78 -10.75
CA VAL A 210 22.84 -4.13 -9.43
C VAL A 210 23.43 -5.49 -9.03
N PRO A 211 24.03 -5.62 -7.84
CA PRO A 211 24.52 -6.91 -7.35
C PRO A 211 23.41 -7.98 -7.35
N PRO A 212 23.76 -9.25 -7.60
CA PRO A 212 22.79 -10.33 -7.62
C PRO A 212 22.14 -10.51 -6.26
N SER A 213 20.86 -10.89 -6.27
CA SER A 213 20.18 -11.37 -5.07
C SER A 213 20.70 -12.73 -4.63
N ALA A 214 20.34 -13.11 -3.40
CA ALA A 214 20.59 -14.43 -2.85
C ALA A 214 19.28 -15.06 -2.32
N GLN A 215 19.33 -16.37 -2.12
CA GLN A 215 18.27 -17.17 -1.54
C GLN A 215 18.71 -17.64 -0.15
N LEU A 216 17.81 -17.51 0.81
CA LEU A 216 17.96 -18.02 2.17
C LEU A 216 16.61 -18.60 2.60
N GLU A 217 16.60 -19.88 2.99
CA GLU A 217 15.38 -20.55 3.43
C GLU A 217 14.71 -19.79 4.58
N GLY A 218 13.43 -19.47 4.44
CA GLY A 218 12.67 -18.69 5.41
C GLY A 218 12.67 -17.17 5.18
N VAL A 219 13.37 -16.69 4.14
CA VAL A 219 13.40 -15.27 3.71
C VAL A 219 12.99 -15.17 2.24
N HIS A 220 12.16 -14.17 1.90
CA HIS A 220 11.57 -14.05 0.56
C HIS A 220 12.50 -13.34 -0.45
N LEU A 221 13.35 -12.44 0.03
CA LEU A 221 14.32 -11.72 -0.79
C LEU A 221 15.56 -11.39 0.04
N VAL A 222 16.74 -11.73 -0.48
CA VAL A 222 18.04 -11.32 0.08
C VAL A 222 18.82 -10.54 -0.98
N THR A 223 19.36 -9.38 -0.62
CA THR A 223 20.09 -8.48 -1.54
C THR A 223 21.35 -7.90 -0.89
N GLU A 224 22.25 -7.31 -1.69
CA GLU A 224 23.55 -6.77 -1.23
C GLU A 224 23.41 -5.67 -0.17
N GLY A 225 22.42 -4.78 -0.32
CA GLY A 225 22.17 -3.73 0.66
C GLY A 225 22.06 -2.35 0.02
N LEU A 226 23.11 -1.54 0.14
CA LEU A 226 23.04 -0.11 -0.13
C LEU A 226 22.68 0.21 -1.58
N ILE A 227 23.32 -0.46 -2.54
CA ILE A 227 23.06 -0.21 -3.97
C ILE A 227 21.62 -0.55 -4.30
N THR A 228 21.15 -1.72 -3.83
CA THR A 228 19.77 -2.17 -4.02
C THR A 228 18.76 -1.20 -3.41
N LEU A 229 19.01 -0.70 -2.18
CA LEU A 229 18.12 0.24 -1.50
C LEU A 229 18.01 1.57 -2.26
N ARG A 230 19.14 2.11 -2.75
CA ARG A 230 19.18 3.36 -3.53
C ARG A 230 18.40 3.24 -4.84
N HIS A 231 18.66 2.18 -5.61
CA HIS A 231 17.93 1.96 -6.87
C HIS A 231 16.43 1.73 -6.62
N ALA A 232 16.07 0.99 -5.57
CA ALA A 232 14.67 0.82 -5.20
C ALA A 232 14.00 2.15 -4.83
N ALA A 233 14.71 3.06 -4.14
CA ALA A 233 14.22 4.41 -3.83
C ALA A 233 13.98 5.23 -5.10
N GLU A 234 14.89 5.13 -6.06
CA GLU A 234 14.75 5.76 -7.38
C GLU A 234 13.53 5.22 -8.14
N TRP A 235 13.30 3.90 -8.13
CA TRP A 235 12.14 3.31 -8.79
C TRP A 235 10.81 3.72 -8.16
N LEU A 236 10.77 3.91 -6.84
CA LEU A 236 9.58 4.40 -6.16
C LEU A 236 9.32 5.89 -6.43
N ARG A 237 10.31 6.63 -6.93
CA ARG A 237 10.18 8.06 -7.22
C ARG A 237 9.27 8.26 -8.44
N GLY A 238 8.03 8.65 -8.17
CA GLY A 238 7.03 8.97 -9.20
C GLY A 238 6.24 7.76 -9.73
N ALA A 239 6.58 6.54 -9.31
CA ALA A 239 5.72 5.38 -9.53
C ALA A 239 4.42 5.57 -8.74
N ARG A 240 3.28 5.19 -9.33
CA ARG A 240 1.96 5.17 -8.66
C ARG A 240 1.48 3.75 -8.45
N THR A 241 1.88 2.86 -9.36
CA THR A 241 1.51 1.44 -9.37
C THR A 241 2.73 0.58 -9.67
N VAL A 242 2.63 -0.72 -9.35
CA VAL A 242 3.68 -1.72 -9.69
C VAL A 242 3.99 -1.74 -11.19
N ARG A 243 3.06 -1.31 -12.05
CA ARG A 243 3.24 -1.28 -13.52
C ARG A 243 4.15 -0.14 -13.99
N ASP A 244 4.37 0.87 -13.16
CA ASP A 244 5.27 1.98 -13.46
C ASP A 244 6.74 1.61 -13.21
N LEU A 245 6.98 0.50 -12.49
CA LEU A 245 8.33 -0.01 -12.25
C LEU A 245 8.92 -0.64 -13.52
N PRO A 246 10.26 -0.64 -13.68
CA PRO A 246 10.92 -1.32 -14.79
C PRO A 246 10.45 -2.77 -14.93
N ARG A 247 10.46 -3.30 -16.17
CA ARG A 247 10.12 -4.70 -16.44
C ARG A 247 11.27 -5.66 -16.11
N ASN A 248 12.49 -5.15 -15.93
CA ASN A 248 13.60 -5.99 -15.51
C ASN A 248 13.29 -6.64 -14.15
N VAL A 249 14.03 -7.69 -13.83
CA VAL A 249 13.82 -8.49 -12.62
C VAL A 249 15.11 -8.51 -11.80
N ASP A 250 15.79 -7.37 -11.72
CA ASP A 250 16.94 -7.23 -10.84
C ASP A 250 16.50 -7.17 -9.36
N ALA A 251 17.46 -7.31 -8.45
CA ALA A 251 17.21 -7.26 -7.01
C ALA A 251 16.52 -5.96 -6.56
N SER A 252 16.85 -4.82 -7.17
CA SER A 252 16.29 -3.51 -6.79
C SER A 252 14.83 -3.35 -7.20
N THR A 253 14.47 -3.86 -8.38
CA THR A 253 13.12 -3.82 -8.91
C THR A 253 12.24 -4.84 -8.20
N ARG A 254 12.79 -6.02 -7.86
CA ARG A 254 12.12 -6.98 -6.98
C ARG A 254 11.83 -6.37 -5.61
N LEU A 255 12.81 -5.71 -4.99
CA LEU A 255 12.60 -4.99 -3.73
C LEU A 255 11.49 -3.95 -3.86
N ALA A 256 11.56 -3.06 -4.86
CA ALA A 256 10.53 -2.05 -5.09
C ALA A 256 9.13 -2.68 -5.29
N ARG A 257 9.02 -3.78 -6.04
CA ARG A 257 7.76 -4.51 -6.23
C ARG A 257 7.21 -5.08 -4.93
N HIS A 258 8.05 -5.71 -4.11
CA HIS A 258 7.61 -6.23 -2.80
C HIS A 258 7.09 -5.09 -1.92
N LEU A 259 7.82 -3.98 -1.84
CA LEU A 259 7.43 -2.81 -1.05
C LEU A 259 6.15 -2.15 -1.59
N MET A 260 5.96 -2.11 -2.91
CA MET A 260 4.73 -1.60 -3.53
C MET A 260 3.52 -2.51 -3.33
N ALA A 261 3.72 -3.82 -3.20
CA ALA A 261 2.63 -4.79 -3.07
C ALA A 261 1.98 -4.85 -1.66
N VAL A 262 2.67 -4.34 -0.63
CA VAL A 262 2.23 -4.41 0.78
C VAL A 262 1.62 -3.08 1.28
N ASP A 263 0.82 -3.15 2.35
CA ASP A 263 0.19 -1.97 2.97
C ASP A 263 1.06 -1.40 4.11
N GLU A 264 1.74 -2.29 4.85
CA GLU A 264 2.67 -1.95 5.93
C GLU A 264 4.09 -2.40 5.60
N VAL A 265 5.07 -1.55 5.91
CA VAL A 265 6.50 -1.88 5.84
C VAL A 265 7.17 -1.58 7.19
N ARG A 266 7.81 -2.58 7.78
CA ARG A 266 8.67 -2.44 8.94
C ARG A 266 10.13 -2.51 8.53
N PHE A 267 10.90 -1.49 8.85
CA PHE A 267 12.35 -1.48 8.68
C PHE A 267 13.04 -1.77 10.03
N LEU A 268 13.85 -2.83 10.06
CA LEU A 268 14.82 -3.12 11.11
C LEU A 268 16.18 -2.65 10.60
N VAL A 269 16.66 -1.51 11.09
CA VAL A 269 17.85 -0.84 10.54
C VAL A 269 18.99 -0.95 11.53
N GLY A 270 20.01 -1.72 11.17
CA GLY A 270 21.23 -1.84 11.95
C GLY A 270 22.20 -0.68 11.71
N ALA A 271 22.81 -0.21 12.79
CA ALA A 271 23.76 0.90 12.84
C ALA A 271 25.22 0.46 12.87
N ALA A 272 25.52 -0.84 12.72
CA ALA A 272 26.89 -1.32 12.63
C ALA A 272 27.64 -0.59 11.50
N VAL A 273 28.79 -0.03 11.87
CA VAL A 273 29.73 0.59 10.94
C VAL A 273 30.60 -0.52 10.37
N ASN A 274 30.64 -0.63 9.04
CA ASN A 274 31.53 -1.58 8.38
C ASN A 274 32.95 -0.96 8.28
N PRO A 275 33.97 -1.51 8.95
CA PRO A 275 35.34 -0.99 8.91
C PRO A 275 35.93 -0.96 7.50
N ALA A 276 35.56 -1.93 6.64
CA ALA A 276 36.03 -2.00 5.26
C ALA A 276 35.44 -0.92 4.33
N GLN A 277 34.44 -0.17 4.80
CA GLN A 277 33.82 0.96 4.10
C GLN A 277 34.21 2.31 4.71
N VAL A 278 35.14 2.36 5.66
CA VAL A 278 35.60 3.61 6.30
C VAL A 278 36.71 4.29 5.49
N ASP A 279 37.50 3.52 4.74
CA ASP A 279 38.65 4.03 3.97
C ASP A 279 38.27 4.68 2.61
N GLY A 280 37.01 4.58 2.19
CA GLY A 280 36.46 5.28 1.02
C GLY A 280 35.30 6.17 1.45
N GLU A 281 35.46 7.48 1.27
CA GLU A 281 34.56 8.58 1.65
C GLU A 281 33.13 8.22 2.10
N ALA A 282 32.84 8.53 3.37
CA ALA A 282 31.59 8.36 4.12
C ALA A 282 31.21 6.89 4.42
N GLY A 283 31.44 6.47 5.67
CA GLY A 283 31.08 5.13 6.16
C GLY A 283 29.66 4.69 5.75
N GLY A 284 29.51 3.41 5.39
CA GLY A 284 28.28 2.89 4.77
C GLY A 284 27.01 2.97 5.65
N ALA A 285 27.14 3.13 6.97
CA ALA A 285 25.98 3.27 7.87
C ALA A 285 25.19 4.59 7.64
N PRO A 286 25.84 5.78 7.62
CA PRO A 286 25.20 7.03 7.18
C PRO A 286 24.50 6.95 5.81
N GLN A 287 25.15 6.34 4.81
CA GLN A 287 24.57 6.23 3.47
C GLN A 287 23.36 5.29 3.43
N ARG A 288 23.40 4.18 4.17
CA ARG A 288 22.27 3.25 4.32
C ARG A 288 21.09 3.94 4.99
N LEU A 289 21.33 4.72 6.05
CA LEU A 289 20.27 5.47 6.73
C LEU A 289 19.60 6.46 5.77
N ALA A 290 20.38 7.21 4.99
CA ALA A 290 19.85 8.12 3.98
C ALA A 290 18.99 7.37 2.92
N ALA A 291 19.47 6.24 2.41
CA ALA A 291 18.71 5.43 1.45
C ALA A 291 17.41 4.88 2.05
N VAL A 292 17.42 4.45 3.32
CA VAL A 292 16.21 4.03 4.02
C VAL A 292 15.25 5.21 4.20
N ASP A 293 15.73 6.38 4.60
CA ASP A 293 14.88 7.56 4.79
C ASP A 293 14.23 8.00 3.46
N GLU A 294 14.94 7.89 2.33
CA GLU A 294 14.37 8.10 0.98
C GLU A 294 13.28 7.08 0.63
N LEU A 295 13.51 5.78 0.89
CA LEU A 295 12.50 4.74 0.72
C LEU A 295 11.27 4.99 1.57
N VAL A 296 11.47 5.33 2.85
CA VAL A 296 10.41 5.63 3.80
C VAL A 296 9.57 6.81 3.31
N ALA A 297 10.21 7.87 2.82
CA ALA A 297 9.52 9.02 2.24
C ALA A 297 8.68 8.63 1.01
N GLY A 298 9.25 7.86 0.08
CA GLY A 298 8.54 7.38 -1.12
C GLY A 298 7.35 6.49 -0.77
N LEU A 299 7.52 5.55 0.15
CA LEU A 299 6.45 4.64 0.58
C LEU A 299 5.32 5.37 1.32
N ARG A 300 5.65 6.35 2.17
CA ARG A 300 4.64 7.20 2.83
C ARG A 300 3.90 8.08 1.83
N ALA A 301 4.57 8.61 0.81
CA ALA A 301 3.93 9.35 -0.28
C ALA A 301 2.94 8.47 -1.08
N LEU A 302 3.20 7.15 -1.16
CA LEU A 302 2.28 6.15 -1.69
C LEU A 302 1.15 5.76 -0.72
N GLY A 303 1.08 6.38 0.46
CA GLY A 303 0.02 6.15 1.44
C GLY A 303 0.19 4.90 2.31
N LYS A 304 1.38 4.28 2.31
CA LYS A 304 1.71 3.08 3.10
C LYS A 304 2.02 3.42 4.55
N VAL A 305 1.78 2.46 5.44
CA VAL A 305 2.20 2.55 6.85
C VAL A 305 3.64 2.11 6.94
N VAL A 306 4.53 2.98 7.45
CA VAL A 306 5.96 2.68 7.53
C VAL A 306 6.49 2.87 8.95
N LEU A 307 6.94 1.76 9.54
CA LEU A 307 7.54 1.68 10.87
C LEU A 307 9.05 1.51 10.72
N VAL A 308 9.84 2.25 11.49
CA VAL A 308 11.31 2.18 11.46
C VAL A 308 11.84 1.98 12.87
N GLN A 309 12.62 0.93 13.07
CA GLN A 309 13.30 0.62 14.32
C GLN A 309 14.81 0.57 14.05
N ARG A 310 15.60 1.28 14.85
CA ARG A 310 17.05 1.41 14.68
C ARG A 310 17.78 0.70 15.84
N TYR A 311 18.84 -0.04 15.54
CA TYR A 311 19.59 -0.92 16.45
C TYR A 311 21.11 -0.78 16.30
#